data_AF-A0A934QLX1-F1
#
_entry.id   AF-A0A934QLX1-F1
#
_cell.length_a   1.000
_cell.length_b   1.000
_cell.length_c   1.000
_cell.angle_alpha   90.00
_cell.angle_beta   90.00
_cell.angle_gamma   90.00
#
_symmetry.space_group_name_H-M   'P 1'
#
loop_
_entity.id
_entity.type
_entity.pdbx_description
1 polymer ?
#
loop_
_entity_poly.entity_id
_entity_poly.type
_entity_poly.pdbx_seq_one_letter_code
_entity_poly.pdbx_strand_id
1 'polypeptide(L)'
;MSLRTLIVLALITLLAGGGALTLAALAPRPAQVQLAGEPVLPGLAARLSEVHRVAVEVRDKPGVVLTREDDGWAVASAHGYPARTERVNRLLVGLANLEKIAPKTADPGRFQRLAVGDPADDPLARRVTLTGRDGQEIAQLIVGKQRHELTGRAANGTYVRVPGEERAWLAAGLADLSDDAYPFLDTAVIDLPAGQIRRIEIARVGGGRLVAVRPSENAPALAIADVPQGRQLDVAAVRRLGALLSEIKFDRVEPANALTDATRVAATTVFTFDGLRLAVRVFDRDGRFWLTLSASADTPAAQDRANRLNARVDGWAYMVADYIAERLTRTQADVLAK
;
A
#
# COMPACT_ATOMS: atom_id res chain seq x y z
N MET A 1 -9.89 -9.00 75.55
CA MET A 1 -10.30 -7.62 75.17
C MET A 1 -11.52 -7.25 76.00
N SER A 2 -11.56 -6.06 76.60
CA SER A 2 -12.74 -5.64 77.37
C SER A 2 -13.86 -5.22 76.41
N LEU A 3 -15.12 -5.49 76.77
CA LEU A 3 -16.29 -5.14 75.95
C LEU A 3 -16.28 -3.65 75.53
N ARG A 4 -15.70 -2.79 76.38
CA ARG A 4 -15.51 -1.36 76.12
C ARG A 4 -14.55 -1.07 74.95
N THR A 5 -13.47 -1.84 74.80
CA THR A 5 -12.53 -1.65 73.67
C THR A 5 -13.17 -2.06 72.34
N LEU A 6 -14.02 -3.08 72.36
CA LEU A 6 -14.77 -3.55 71.18
C LEU A 6 -15.82 -2.52 70.71
N ILE A 7 -16.55 -1.91 71.65
CA ILE A 7 -17.55 -0.87 71.34
C ILE A 7 -16.89 0.38 70.75
N VAL A 8 -15.75 0.81 71.29
CA VAL A 8 -15.02 1.98 70.78
C VAL A 8 -14.49 1.73 69.36
N LEU A 9 -13.94 0.55 69.09
CA LEU A 9 -13.47 0.18 67.75
C LEU A 9 -14.61 0.10 66.73
N ALA A 10 -15.77 -0.45 67.12
CA ALA A 10 -16.95 -0.50 66.25
C ALA A 10 -17.45 0.90 65.87
N LEU A 11 -17.51 1.84 66.83
CA LEU A 11 -17.90 3.22 66.60
C LEU A 11 -16.95 3.97 65.65
N ILE A 12 -15.64 3.79 65.83
CA ILE A 12 -14.62 4.39 64.95
C ILE A 12 -14.74 3.82 63.53
N THR A 13 -14.98 2.51 63.40
CA THR A 13 -15.15 1.86 62.09
C THR A 13 -16.40 2.37 61.37
N LEU A 14 -17.49 2.61 62.12
CA LEU A 14 -18.73 3.15 61.56
C LEU A 14 -18.58 4.61 61.11
N LEU A 15 -17.85 5.42 61.88
CA LEU A 15 -17.52 6.80 61.54
C LEU A 15 -16.59 6.89 60.32
N ALA A 16 -15.55 6.06 60.27
CA ALA A 16 -14.63 5.99 59.13
C ALA A 16 -15.34 5.48 57.87
N GLY A 17 -16.21 4.47 58.00
CA GLY A 17 -17.04 3.95 56.91
C GLY A 17 -18.06 4.97 56.40
N GLY A 18 -18.72 5.71 57.30
CA GLY A 18 -19.65 6.79 56.94
C GLY A 18 -18.96 7.97 56.26
N GLY A 19 -17.76 8.35 56.74
CA GLY A 19 -16.92 9.37 56.09
C GLY A 19 -16.47 8.96 54.69
N ALA A 20 -16.04 7.71 54.51
CA ALA A 20 -15.66 7.17 53.21
C ALA A 20 -16.84 7.12 52.22
N LEU A 21 -18.04 6.73 52.68
CA LEU A 21 -19.25 6.67 51.85
C LEU A 21 -19.74 8.06 51.43
N THR A 22 -19.68 9.05 52.33
CA THR A 22 -20.07 10.43 52.01
C THR A 22 -19.07 11.09 51.06
N LEU A 23 -17.76 10.90 51.27
CA LEU A 23 -16.73 11.38 50.34
C LEU A 23 -16.81 10.69 48.97
N ALA A 24 -17.13 9.41 48.92
CA ALA A 24 -17.38 8.70 47.66
C ALA A 24 -18.65 9.17 46.94
N ALA A 25 -19.69 9.59 47.68
CA ALA A 25 -20.91 10.16 47.12
C ALA A 25 -20.74 11.61 46.63
N LEU A 26 -19.85 12.38 47.26
CA LEU A 26 -19.52 13.76 46.91
C LEU A 26 -18.39 13.88 45.87
N ALA A 27 -17.65 12.80 45.62
CA ALA A 27 -16.63 12.78 44.58
C ALA A 27 -17.30 13.04 43.22
N PRO A 28 -16.86 14.06 42.44
CA PRO A 28 -17.40 14.31 41.12
C PRO A 28 -17.22 13.05 40.28
N ARG A 29 -18.33 12.38 39.96
CA ARG A 29 -18.31 11.28 39.01
C ARG A 29 -17.77 11.87 37.70
N PRO A 30 -16.66 11.34 37.14
CA PRO A 30 -16.30 11.74 35.79
C PRO A 30 -17.53 11.46 34.94
N ALA A 31 -18.09 12.50 34.32
CA ALA A 31 -19.19 12.33 33.39
C ALA A 31 -18.73 11.25 32.42
N GLN A 32 -19.37 10.08 32.45
CA GLN A 32 -19.28 9.14 31.35
C GLN A 32 -20.02 9.83 30.22
N VAL A 33 -19.31 10.73 29.53
CA VAL A 33 -19.83 11.33 28.31
C VAL A 33 -19.93 10.16 27.34
N GLN A 34 -21.14 9.62 27.19
CA GLN A 34 -21.47 8.65 26.16
C GLN A 34 -21.41 9.40 24.83
N LEU A 35 -20.20 9.49 24.29
CA LEU A 35 -19.91 10.03 22.96
C LEU A 35 -19.75 8.90 21.94
N ALA A 36 -20.00 7.65 22.36
CA ALA A 36 -19.94 6.48 21.50
C ALA A 36 -20.92 6.67 20.34
N GLY A 37 -20.38 6.87 19.13
CA GLY A 37 -21.14 7.09 17.90
C GLY A 37 -21.11 8.52 17.36
N GLU A 38 -20.49 9.49 18.05
CA GLU A 38 -20.30 10.83 17.46
C GLU A 38 -19.18 10.81 16.41
N PRO A 39 -19.36 11.45 15.24
CA PRO A 39 -18.32 11.53 14.24
C PRO A 39 -17.13 12.38 14.73
N VAL A 40 -15.91 11.91 14.43
CA VAL A 40 -14.68 12.68 14.66
C VAL A 40 -14.56 13.84 13.68
N LEU A 41 -15.04 13.67 12.44
CA LEU A 41 -15.06 14.70 11.40
C LEU A 41 -16.51 14.97 10.96
N PRO A 42 -17.28 15.78 11.72
CA PRO A 42 -18.68 16.07 11.40
C PRO A 42 -18.84 16.63 9.98
N GLY A 43 -19.83 16.12 9.24
CA GLY A 43 -20.16 16.59 7.90
C GLY A 43 -19.28 16.04 6.76
N LEU A 44 -18.16 15.36 7.05
CA LEU A 44 -17.28 14.82 6.01
C LEU A 44 -18.00 13.82 5.09
N ALA A 45 -18.88 12.98 5.64
CA ALA A 45 -19.65 12.00 4.89
C ALA A 45 -20.47 12.63 3.74
N ALA A 46 -21.05 13.81 3.97
CA ALA A 46 -21.83 14.53 2.95
C ALA A 46 -20.96 15.18 1.87
N ARG A 47 -19.67 15.40 2.15
CA ARG A 47 -18.72 16.12 1.30
C ARG A 47 -17.68 15.23 0.63
N LEU A 48 -17.80 13.90 0.75
CA LEU A 48 -16.81 12.96 0.19
C LEU A 48 -16.61 13.11 -1.32
N SER A 49 -17.67 13.46 -2.06
CA SER A 49 -17.62 13.71 -3.51
C SER A 49 -16.83 14.97 -3.87
N GLU A 50 -16.73 15.94 -2.95
CA GLU A 50 -15.96 17.18 -3.14
C GLU A 50 -14.46 16.95 -2.99
N VAL A 51 -14.04 15.87 -2.31
CA VAL A 51 -12.62 15.58 -2.06
C VAL A 51 -11.91 15.32 -3.39
N HIS A 52 -10.97 16.21 -3.71
CA HIS A 52 -10.13 16.16 -4.90
C HIS A 52 -8.69 15.78 -4.57
N ARG A 53 -8.20 16.04 -3.35
CA ARG A 53 -6.85 15.69 -2.93
C ARG A 53 -6.81 15.17 -1.50
N VAL A 54 -6.00 14.14 -1.28
CA VAL A 54 -5.69 13.55 0.02
C VAL A 54 -4.19 13.62 0.24
N ALA A 55 -3.74 14.36 1.25
CA ALA A 55 -2.34 14.42 1.63
C ALA A 55 -2.15 13.76 3.00
N VAL A 56 -1.19 12.83 3.10
CA VAL A 56 -0.75 12.20 4.35
C VAL A 56 0.67 12.65 4.61
N GLU A 57 0.85 13.47 5.64
CA GLU A 57 2.12 14.05 6.06
C GLU A 57 2.72 13.28 7.23
N VAL A 58 4.05 13.10 7.18
CA VAL A 58 4.89 12.46 8.19
C VAL A 58 6.26 13.15 8.23
N ARG A 59 7.00 13.00 9.33
CA ARG A 59 8.22 13.77 9.62
C ARG A 59 9.40 13.49 8.70
N ASP A 60 9.63 12.22 8.37
CA ASP A 60 10.94 11.76 7.87
C ASP A 60 10.90 11.22 6.43
N LYS A 61 9.75 11.30 5.76
CA LYS A 61 9.59 10.88 4.36
C LYS A 61 8.53 11.73 3.65
N PRO A 62 8.48 11.73 2.31
CA PRO A 62 7.54 12.56 1.54
C PRO A 62 6.04 12.30 1.80
N GLY A 63 5.69 11.24 2.52
CA GLY A 63 4.32 10.85 2.78
C GLY A 63 3.59 10.37 1.51
N VAL A 64 2.28 10.54 1.51
CA VAL A 64 1.42 10.12 0.38
C VAL A 64 0.58 11.29 -0.08
N VAL A 65 0.54 11.49 -1.39
CA VAL A 65 -0.33 12.48 -2.00
C VAL A 65 -1.15 11.82 -3.09
N LEU A 66 -2.47 11.86 -2.94
CA LEU A 66 -3.44 11.35 -3.89
C LEU A 66 -4.22 12.52 -4.48
N THR A 67 -4.37 12.56 -5.81
CA THR A 67 -5.17 13.56 -6.52
C THR A 67 -6.20 12.84 -7.37
N ARG A 68 -7.43 13.36 -7.40
CA ARG A 68 -8.51 12.85 -8.24
C ARG A 68 -8.39 13.45 -9.64
N GLU A 69 -8.17 12.59 -10.63
CA GLU A 69 -8.14 12.92 -12.05
C GLU A 69 -9.44 12.49 -12.73
N ASP A 70 -9.60 12.78 -14.03
CA ASP A 70 -10.82 12.44 -14.78
C ASP A 70 -11.08 10.92 -14.83
N ASP A 71 -10.01 10.12 -14.92
CA ASP A 71 -10.07 8.65 -15.00
C ASP A 71 -9.92 7.92 -13.64
N GLY A 72 -9.88 8.65 -12.52
CA GLY A 72 -9.80 8.05 -11.19
C GLY A 72 -8.88 8.80 -10.22
N TRP A 73 -8.05 8.07 -9.48
CA TRP A 73 -7.08 8.65 -8.55
C TRP A 73 -5.66 8.43 -9.05
N ALA A 74 -4.79 9.40 -8.85
CA ALA A 74 -3.37 9.33 -9.15
C ALA A 74 -2.55 9.56 -7.87
N VAL A 75 -1.40 8.91 -7.77
CA VAL A 75 -0.46 9.08 -6.67
C VAL A 75 0.60 10.10 -7.08
N ALA A 76 0.40 11.36 -6.71
CA ALA A 76 1.31 12.46 -7.07
C ALA A 76 2.73 12.23 -6.51
N SER A 77 2.86 11.60 -5.34
CA SER A 77 4.16 11.20 -4.77
C SER A 77 4.86 10.07 -5.54
N ALA A 78 4.19 9.46 -6.52
CA ALA A 78 4.73 8.48 -7.46
C ALA A 78 4.55 8.97 -8.92
N HIS A 79 4.89 10.24 -9.16
CA HIS A 79 4.87 10.87 -10.48
C HIS A 79 3.51 10.89 -11.18
N GLY A 80 2.41 10.77 -10.43
CA GLY A 80 1.06 10.74 -10.99
C GLY A 80 0.62 9.34 -11.47
N TYR A 81 1.31 8.28 -11.05
CA TYR A 81 0.91 6.91 -11.39
C TYR A 81 -0.51 6.59 -10.90
N PRO A 82 -1.33 5.86 -11.66
CA PRO A 82 -2.69 5.50 -11.26
C PRO A 82 -2.75 4.77 -9.91
N ALA A 83 -3.65 5.24 -9.05
CA ALA A 83 -3.96 4.64 -7.77
C ALA A 83 -5.11 3.62 -7.89
N ARG A 84 -5.15 2.67 -6.96
CA ARG A 84 -6.28 1.77 -6.73
C ARG A 84 -7.44 2.55 -6.13
N THR A 85 -8.37 3.00 -6.97
CA THR A 85 -9.54 3.79 -6.59
C THR A 85 -10.31 3.18 -5.41
N GLU A 86 -10.45 1.86 -5.34
CA GLU A 86 -11.12 1.16 -4.25
C GLU A 86 -10.38 1.34 -2.92
N ARG A 87 -9.05 1.38 -2.94
CA ARG A 87 -8.24 1.63 -1.74
C ARG A 87 -8.40 3.07 -1.26
N VAL A 88 -8.43 4.04 -2.16
CA VAL A 88 -8.64 5.45 -1.82
C VAL A 88 -10.06 5.66 -1.27
N ASN A 89 -11.08 5.10 -1.92
CA ASN A 89 -12.47 5.19 -1.46
C ASN A 89 -12.65 4.56 -0.07
N ARG A 90 -12.03 3.40 0.20
CA ARG A 90 -12.05 2.81 1.55
C ARG A 90 -11.42 3.71 2.61
N LEU A 91 -10.33 4.40 2.29
CA LEU A 91 -9.72 5.38 3.18
C LEU A 91 -10.69 6.52 3.47
N LEU A 92 -11.27 7.13 2.42
CA LEU A 92 -12.20 8.25 2.55
C LEU A 92 -13.45 7.89 3.36
N VAL A 93 -14.05 6.73 3.09
CA VAL A 93 -15.19 6.21 3.85
C VAL A 93 -14.80 5.92 5.30
N GLY A 94 -13.61 5.36 5.53
CA GLY A 94 -13.10 5.12 6.89
C GLY A 94 -12.88 6.40 7.69
N LEU A 95 -12.46 7.49 7.04
CA LEU A 95 -12.34 8.80 7.67
C LEU A 95 -13.71 9.44 7.95
N ALA A 96 -14.66 9.31 7.03
CA ALA A 96 -16.02 9.84 7.18
C ALA A 96 -16.83 9.14 8.28
N ASN A 97 -16.62 7.84 8.46
CA ASN A 97 -17.31 7.01 9.45
C ASN A 97 -16.48 6.84 10.74
N LEU A 98 -15.47 7.70 10.96
CA LEU A 98 -14.64 7.64 12.15
C LEU A 98 -15.43 8.16 13.35
N GLU A 99 -15.62 7.32 14.37
CA GLU A 99 -16.47 7.62 15.52
C GLU A 99 -15.66 7.75 16.82
N LYS A 100 -15.99 8.73 17.64
CA LYS A 100 -15.43 8.91 18.98
C LYS A 100 -15.86 7.75 19.88
N ILE A 101 -14.90 7.12 20.55
CA ILE A 101 -15.15 6.13 21.60
C ILE A 101 -15.03 6.77 22.97
N ALA A 102 -13.89 7.42 23.23
CA ALA A 102 -13.59 7.96 24.55
C ALA A 102 -12.66 9.18 24.48
N PRO A 103 -12.92 10.22 25.28
CA PRO A 103 -12.00 11.33 25.43
C PRO A 103 -10.67 10.85 26.02
N LYS A 104 -9.58 11.47 25.58
CA LYS A 104 -8.23 11.28 26.11
C LYS A 104 -7.69 12.61 26.64
N THR A 105 -6.38 12.80 26.54
CA THR A 105 -5.71 13.99 27.07
C THR A 105 -6.13 15.25 26.32
N ALA A 106 -6.28 16.36 27.06
CA ALA A 106 -6.28 17.71 26.50
C ALA A 106 -4.97 18.47 26.79
N ASP A 107 -4.07 17.86 27.58
CA ASP A 107 -2.74 18.40 27.89
C ASP A 107 -1.80 18.16 26.69
N PRO A 108 -1.31 19.24 26.02
CA PRO A 108 -0.41 19.12 24.88
C PRO A 108 0.89 18.37 25.19
N GLY A 109 1.40 18.46 26.42
CA GLY A 109 2.60 17.76 26.87
C GLY A 109 2.46 16.23 26.87
N ARG A 110 1.24 15.71 26.67
CA ARG A 110 0.95 14.26 26.61
C ARG A 110 0.62 13.76 25.22
N PHE A 111 0.55 14.62 24.19
CA PHE A 111 0.17 14.21 22.84
C PHE A 111 1.14 13.18 22.22
N GLN A 112 2.45 13.35 22.42
CA GLN A 112 3.47 12.40 21.93
C GLN A 112 3.28 10.97 22.45
N ARG A 113 2.68 10.80 23.64
CA ARG A 113 2.39 9.45 24.17
C ARG A 113 1.42 8.68 23.26
N LEU A 114 0.45 9.39 22.69
CA LEU A 114 -0.59 8.85 21.81
C LEU A 114 -0.23 9.00 20.32
N ALA A 115 0.88 9.65 20.01
CA ALA A 115 1.27 10.07 18.66
C ALA A 115 0.25 11.00 17.98
N VAL A 116 -0.32 11.94 18.73
CA VAL A 116 -1.31 12.92 18.21
C VAL A 116 -0.77 14.35 18.23
N GLY A 117 0.55 14.51 18.29
CA GLY A 117 1.24 15.81 18.16
C GLY A 117 1.24 16.32 16.72
N ASP A 118 1.90 17.45 16.48
CA ASP A 118 2.20 17.88 15.11
C ASP A 118 3.21 16.90 14.48
N PRO A 119 2.99 16.36 13.27
CA PRO A 119 3.95 15.49 12.60
C PRO A 119 5.35 16.11 12.44
N ALA A 120 5.49 17.44 12.43
CA ALA A 120 6.80 18.09 12.43
C ALA A 120 7.62 17.77 13.71
N ASP A 121 6.94 17.59 14.84
CA ASP A 121 7.53 17.40 16.17
C ASP A 121 7.32 15.99 16.75
N ASP A 122 6.43 15.20 16.15
CA ASP A 122 6.03 13.86 16.59
C ASP A 122 6.17 12.87 15.42
N PRO A 123 7.30 12.13 15.33
CA PRO A 123 7.60 11.25 14.19
C PRO A 123 6.61 10.09 14.02
N LEU A 124 5.81 9.78 15.05
CA LEU A 124 4.81 8.72 15.00
C LEU A 124 3.41 9.26 14.63
N ALA A 125 3.24 10.59 14.63
CA ALA A 125 2.00 11.22 14.23
C ALA A 125 1.92 11.33 12.70
N ARG A 126 0.74 11.06 12.17
CA ARG A 126 0.42 11.24 10.75
C ARG A 126 -0.66 12.30 10.65
N ARG A 127 -0.55 13.27 9.75
CA ARG A 127 -1.64 14.21 9.45
C ARG A 127 -2.24 13.87 8.10
N VAL A 128 -3.55 13.65 8.06
CA VAL A 128 -4.30 13.57 6.81
C VAL A 128 -5.07 14.87 6.59
N THR A 129 -4.91 15.45 5.40
CA THR A 129 -5.62 16.65 4.95
C THR A 129 -6.40 16.31 3.70
N LEU A 130 -7.70 16.63 3.70
CA LEU A 130 -8.60 16.46 2.56
C LEU A 130 -8.94 17.83 1.99
N THR A 131 -8.69 18.04 0.71
CA THR A 131 -8.99 19.33 0.04
C THR A 131 -9.88 19.16 -1.19
N GLY A 132 -10.70 20.18 -1.44
CA GLY A 132 -11.53 20.32 -2.64
C GLY A 132 -10.72 20.73 -3.87
N ARG A 133 -11.40 20.81 -5.01
CA ARG A 133 -10.79 21.17 -6.32
C ARG A 133 -10.25 22.61 -6.35
N ASP A 134 -10.87 23.50 -5.59
CA ASP A 134 -10.47 24.91 -5.42
C ASP A 134 -9.38 25.12 -4.37
N GLY A 135 -8.85 24.04 -3.78
CA GLY A 135 -7.89 24.10 -2.69
C GLY A 135 -8.51 24.36 -1.31
N GLN A 136 -9.85 24.44 -1.21
CA GLN A 136 -10.54 24.55 0.07
C GLN A 136 -10.22 23.32 0.94
N GLU A 137 -9.82 23.54 2.19
CA GLU A 137 -9.74 22.46 3.18
C GLU A 137 -11.14 21.96 3.55
N ILE A 138 -11.38 20.66 3.36
CA ILE A 138 -12.64 19.99 3.71
C ILE A 138 -12.56 19.44 5.12
N ALA A 139 -11.44 18.77 5.45
CA ALA A 139 -11.20 18.19 6.76
C ALA A 139 -9.71 17.94 6.97
N GLN A 140 -9.30 17.97 8.24
CA GLN A 140 -7.95 17.61 8.66
C GLN A 140 -8.00 16.75 9.93
N LEU A 141 -7.11 15.76 10.01
CA LEU A 141 -7.04 14.87 11.16
C LEU A 141 -5.60 14.44 11.44
N ILE A 142 -5.20 14.49 12.70
CA ILE A 142 -3.97 13.84 13.17
C ILE A 142 -4.33 12.44 13.65
N VAL A 143 -3.63 11.44 13.12
CA VAL A 143 -3.80 10.02 13.37
C VAL A 143 -2.54 9.47 14.03
N GLY A 144 -2.71 8.95 15.24
CA GLY A 144 -1.64 8.44 16.07
C GLY A 144 -1.59 6.92 16.15
N LYS A 145 -1.19 6.44 17.32
CA LYS A 145 -1.03 5.00 17.59
C LYS A 145 -2.37 4.30 17.58
N GLN A 146 -2.33 3.04 17.17
CA GLN A 146 -3.46 2.14 17.35
C GLN A 146 -3.42 1.51 18.73
N ARG A 147 -4.60 1.27 19.28
CA ARG A 147 -4.81 0.48 20.48
C ARG A 147 -5.42 -0.86 20.08
N HIS A 148 -4.65 -1.91 20.30
CA HIS A 148 -5.06 -3.30 20.12
C HIS A 148 -5.14 -3.97 21.49
N GLU A 149 -6.33 -4.41 21.89
CA GLU A 149 -6.61 -5.06 23.17
C GLU A 149 -7.19 -6.45 22.89
N LEU A 150 -6.38 -7.50 23.12
CA LEU A 150 -6.72 -8.89 22.78
C LEU A 150 -7.75 -9.52 23.74
N THR A 151 -7.96 -8.93 24.91
CA THR A 151 -8.79 -9.50 25.98
C THR A 151 -10.25 -9.04 25.95
N GLY A 152 -10.63 -8.15 25.03
CA GLY A 152 -11.98 -7.60 24.91
C GLY A 152 -12.43 -6.68 26.06
N ARG A 153 -11.55 -6.44 27.06
CA ARG A 153 -11.86 -5.59 28.22
C ARG A 153 -11.90 -4.10 27.90
N ALA A 154 -11.38 -3.70 26.75
CA ALA A 154 -11.42 -2.32 26.29
C ALA A 154 -11.61 -2.26 24.77
N ALA A 155 -12.15 -1.15 24.30
CA ALA A 155 -12.34 -0.92 22.88
C ALA A 155 -10.99 -0.80 22.15
N ASN A 156 -10.89 -1.53 21.04
CA ASN A 156 -9.89 -1.29 20.00
C ASN A 156 -10.17 0.05 19.32
N GLY A 157 -9.14 0.69 18.80
CA GLY A 157 -9.32 1.93 18.06
C GLY A 157 -8.00 2.62 17.74
N THR A 158 -8.11 3.81 17.18
CA THR A 158 -6.96 4.63 16.81
C THR A 158 -7.03 5.95 17.56
N TYR A 159 -5.91 6.40 18.13
CA TYR A 159 -5.85 7.72 18.74
C TYR A 159 -5.85 8.78 17.66
N VAL A 160 -6.69 9.80 17.82
CA VAL A 160 -6.84 10.87 16.84
C VAL A 160 -7.03 12.23 17.51
N ARG A 161 -6.72 13.30 16.78
CA ARG A 161 -6.99 14.67 17.20
C ARG A 161 -7.27 15.54 15.98
N VAL A 162 -8.33 16.35 16.07
CA VAL A 162 -8.61 17.38 15.06
C VAL A 162 -7.66 18.57 15.32
N PRO A 163 -6.90 19.05 14.33
CA PRO A 163 -6.06 20.23 14.51
C PRO A 163 -6.86 21.44 14.96
N GLY A 164 -6.29 22.25 15.85
CA GLY A 164 -7.00 23.34 16.53
C GLY A 164 -7.83 22.92 17.76
N GLU A 165 -8.23 21.64 17.86
CA GLU A 165 -8.86 21.13 19.09
C GLU A 165 -7.80 20.68 20.12
N GLU A 166 -8.03 21.02 21.38
CA GLU A 166 -7.17 20.59 22.50
C GLU A 166 -7.33 19.10 22.82
N ARG A 167 -8.53 18.55 22.62
CA ARG A 167 -8.87 17.19 23.08
C ARG A 167 -8.43 16.13 22.05
N ALA A 168 -7.61 15.19 22.50
CA ALA A 168 -7.40 13.93 21.78
C ALA A 168 -8.49 12.90 22.11
N TRP A 169 -8.74 11.99 21.17
CA TRP A 169 -9.78 10.97 21.25
C TRP A 169 -9.22 9.59 20.95
N LEU A 170 -9.85 8.55 21.51
CA LEU A 170 -9.78 7.20 20.95
C LEU A 170 -11.01 7.04 20.03
N ALA A 171 -10.80 6.59 18.80
CA ALA A 171 -11.84 6.49 17.78
C ALA A 171 -11.89 5.11 17.11
N ALA A 172 -13.07 4.70 16.64
CA ALA A 172 -13.33 3.48 15.86
C ALA A 172 -13.57 3.80 14.39
N GLY A 173 -13.33 2.82 13.50
CA GLY A 173 -13.69 2.91 12.07
C GLY A 173 -12.49 3.08 11.13
N LEU A 174 -11.40 3.68 11.60
CA LEU A 174 -10.16 3.80 10.82
C LEU A 174 -9.16 2.69 11.20
N ALA A 175 -9.10 1.68 10.34
CA ALA A 175 -8.24 0.51 10.53
C ALA A 175 -6.75 0.80 10.40
N ASP A 176 -6.33 1.74 9.55
CA ASP A 176 -4.97 2.29 9.49
C ASP A 176 -4.93 3.46 8.47
N LEU A 177 -3.97 4.36 8.62
CA LEU A 177 -3.63 5.41 7.66
C LEU A 177 -2.23 5.12 7.10
N SER A 178 -2.17 4.54 5.90
CA SER A 178 -0.89 4.28 5.23
C SER A 178 -0.16 5.60 4.95
N ASP A 179 1.09 5.68 5.40
CA ASP A 179 2.03 6.75 5.10
C ASP A 179 3.01 6.35 3.97
N ASP A 180 2.77 5.20 3.34
CA ASP A 180 3.46 4.70 2.16
C ASP A 180 2.55 4.76 0.94
N ALA A 181 3.12 5.14 -0.21
CA ALA A 181 2.43 5.21 -1.49
C ALA A 181 2.09 3.82 -2.05
N TYR A 182 2.95 2.82 -1.80
CA TYR A 182 2.89 1.49 -2.40
C TYR A 182 1.52 0.79 -2.26
N PRO A 183 0.84 0.81 -1.08
CA PRO A 183 -0.48 0.19 -0.94
C PRO A 183 -1.58 0.83 -1.80
N PHE A 184 -1.38 2.07 -2.25
CA PHE A 184 -2.29 2.77 -3.13
C PHE A 184 -1.99 2.54 -4.62
N LEU A 185 -0.80 2.08 -5.00
CA LEU A 185 -0.43 1.86 -6.40
C LEU A 185 -1.09 0.59 -6.97
N ASP A 186 -1.48 0.62 -8.24
CA ASP A 186 -1.72 -0.62 -8.99
C ASP A 186 -0.39 -1.26 -9.41
N THR A 187 0.15 -2.09 -8.53
CA THR A 187 1.51 -2.64 -8.65
C THR A 187 1.70 -3.72 -9.71
N ALA A 188 0.62 -4.19 -10.36
CA ALA A 188 0.69 -5.28 -11.33
C ALA A 188 1.05 -4.75 -12.73
N VAL A 189 2.28 -5.04 -13.18
CA VAL A 189 2.76 -4.68 -14.53
C VAL A 189 2.09 -5.57 -15.57
N ILE A 190 2.25 -6.89 -15.43
CA ILE A 190 1.69 -7.88 -16.34
C ILE A 190 1.55 -9.24 -15.65
N ASP A 191 0.49 -9.96 -15.99
CA ASP A 191 0.34 -11.38 -15.67
C ASP A 191 -0.08 -12.13 -16.95
N LEU A 192 0.90 -12.78 -17.59
CA LEU A 192 0.69 -13.56 -18.80
C LEU A 192 0.79 -15.06 -18.48
N PRO A 193 -0.31 -15.83 -18.59
CA PRO A 193 -0.29 -17.26 -18.37
C PRO A 193 0.64 -17.99 -19.33
N ALA A 194 1.41 -18.95 -18.82
CA ALA A 194 2.41 -19.70 -19.58
C ALA A 194 1.86 -20.39 -20.84
N GLY A 195 0.59 -20.84 -20.80
CA GLY A 195 -0.08 -21.50 -21.92
C GLY A 195 -0.36 -20.57 -23.11
N GLN A 196 -0.45 -19.25 -22.87
CA GLN A 196 -0.66 -18.28 -23.95
C GLN A 196 0.64 -17.99 -24.73
N ILE A 197 1.80 -18.31 -24.16
CA ILE A 197 3.10 -18.00 -24.75
C ILE A 197 3.44 -19.01 -25.83
N ARG A 198 3.61 -18.50 -27.06
CA ARG A 198 4.05 -19.23 -28.24
C ARG A 198 5.56 -19.16 -28.44
N ARG A 199 6.17 -18.00 -28.19
CA ARG A 199 7.60 -17.81 -28.40
C ARG A 199 8.17 -16.78 -27.44
N ILE A 200 9.39 -17.02 -26.99
CA ILE A 200 10.18 -16.11 -26.17
C ILE A 200 11.52 -15.91 -26.87
N GLU A 201 11.94 -14.67 -26.98
CA GLU A 201 13.25 -14.28 -27.45
C GLU A 201 13.89 -13.36 -26.40
N ILE A 202 15.03 -13.75 -25.86
CA ILE A 202 15.82 -12.93 -24.93
C ILE A 202 17.16 -12.63 -25.59
N ALA A 203 17.53 -11.36 -25.63
CA ALA A 203 18.82 -10.87 -26.09
C ALA A 203 19.47 -10.05 -24.96
N ARG A 204 20.59 -10.54 -24.42
CA ARG A 204 21.39 -9.79 -23.44
C ARG A 204 22.33 -8.83 -24.16
N VAL A 205 22.50 -7.64 -23.60
CA VAL A 205 23.54 -6.71 -24.04
C VAL A 205 24.89 -7.28 -23.63
N GLY A 206 25.87 -7.26 -24.53
CA GLY A 206 27.18 -7.88 -24.29
C GLY A 206 27.27 -9.37 -24.64
N GLY A 207 26.16 -10.00 -25.06
CA GLY A 207 26.17 -11.37 -25.58
C GLY A 207 25.23 -12.32 -24.83
N GLY A 208 24.90 -13.43 -25.48
CA GLY A 208 23.91 -14.39 -24.99
C GLY A 208 22.53 -14.13 -25.59
N ARG A 209 22.00 -15.16 -26.23
CA ARG A 209 20.65 -15.20 -26.79
C ARG A 209 19.95 -16.45 -26.27
N LEU A 210 18.65 -16.35 -26.06
CA LEU A 210 17.79 -17.48 -25.77
C LEU A 210 16.54 -17.36 -26.66
N VAL A 211 16.25 -18.40 -27.42
CA VAL A 211 14.99 -18.50 -28.16
C VAL A 211 14.29 -19.77 -27.71
N ALA A 212 13.05 -19.62 -27.25
CA ALA A 212 12.20 -20.72 -26.84
C ALA A 212 10.88 -20.65 -27.60
N VAL A 213 10.41 -21.79 -28.11
CA VAL A 213 9.19 -21.90 -28.92
C VAL A 213 8.31 -22.98 -28.35
N ARG A 214 7.03 -22.68 -28.14
CA ARG A 214 6.01 -23.68 -27.85
C ARG A 214 5.45 -24.18 -29.19
N PRO A 215 5.62 -25.46 -29.54
CA PRO A 215 5.22 -25.98 -30.85
C PRO A 215 3.72 -25.85 -31.16
N SER A 216 2.87 -25.98 -30.14
CA SER A 216 1.42 -25.80 -30.24
C SER A 216 0.84 -25.38 -28.88
N GLU A 217 -0.40 -24.88 -28.85
CA GLU A 217 -1.06 -24.44 -27.60
C GLU A 217 -1.12 -25.56 -26.54
N ASN A 218 -1.29 -26.81 -26.98
CA ASN A 218 -1.39 -27.98 -26.11
C ASN A 218 -0.02 -28.62 -25.78
N ALA A 219 1.08 -28.10 -26.33
CA ALA A 219 2.39 -28.66 -26.05
C ALA A 219 2.77 -28.47 -24.57
N PRO A 220 3.23 -29.52 -23.87
CA PRO A 220 3.45 -29.47 -22.42
C PRO A 220 4.64 -28.58 -22.03
N ALA A 221 5.56 -28.30 -22.95
CA ALA A 221 6.78 -27.54 -22.68
C ALA A 221 7.21 -26.69 -23.88
N LEU A 222 8.06 -25.71 -23.59
CA LEU A 222 8.82 -24.97 -24.59
C LEU A 222 9.98 -25.83 -25.12
N ALA A 223 10.22 -25.78 -26.42
CA ALA A 223 11.46 -26.23 -27.04
C ALA A 223 12.46 -25.07 -27.08
N ILE A 224 13.73 -25.35 -26.80
CA ILE A 224 14.82 -24.36 -26.87
C ILE A 224 15.51 -24.48 -28.23
N ALA A 225 15.73 -23.37 -28.91
CA ALA A 225 16.48 -23.33 -30.16
C ALA A 225 17.99 -23.47 -29.92
N ASP A 226 18.71 -23.96 -30.94
CA ASP A 226 20.17 -23.97 -31.02
C ASP A 226 20.88 -24.70 -29.86
N VAL A 227 20.23 -25.67 -29.21
CA VAL A 227 20.82 -26.44 -28.10
C VAL A 227 22.12 -27.11 -28.56
N PRO A 228 23.28 -26.86 -27.90
CA PRO A 228 24.55 -27.42 -28.34
C PRO A 228 24.54 -28.95 -28.32
N GLN A 229 25.23 -29.56 -29.29
CA GLN A 229 25.30 -31.02 -29.40
C GLN A 229 25.81 -31.66 -28.10
N GLY A 230 25.13 -32.71 -27.65
CA GLY A 230 25.48 -33.44 -26.42
C GLY A 230 25.07 -32.76 -25.11
N ARG A 231 24.48 -31.55 -25.16
CA ARG A 231 23.94 -30.89 -23.95
C ARG A 231 22.48 -31.30 -23.73
N GLN A 232 22.13 -31.45 -22.46
CA GLN A 232 20.75 -31.69 -22.02
C GLN A 232 20.13 -30.41 -21.48
N LEU A 233 18.80 -30.30 -21.56
CA LEU A 233 18.05 -29.20 -21.00
C LEU A 233 17.79 -29.42 -19.50
N ASP A 234 17.87 -28.34 -18.72
CA ASP A 234 17.27 -28.31 -17.38
C ASP A 234 15.75 -28.10 -17.55
N VAL A 235 14.99 -29.20 -17.42
CA VAL A 235 13.53 -29.21 -17.55
C VAL A 235 12.86 -28.22 -16.59
N ALA A 236 13.38 -28.06 -15.37
CA ALA A 236 12.83 -27.12 -14.40
C ALA A 236 13.13 -25.67 -14.80
N ALA A 237 14.31 -25.38 -15.34
CA ALA A 237 14.66 -24.07 -15.86
C ALA A 237 13.79 -23.69 -17.07
N VAL A 238 13.55 -24.62 -17.99
CA VAL A 238 12.65 -24.42 -19.15
C VAL A 238 11.20 -24.20 -18.69
N ARG A 239 10.71 -24.94 -17.69
CA ARG A 239 9.38 -24.72 -17.14
C ARG A 239 9.24 -23.32 -16.52
N ARG A 240 10.24 -22.86 -15.76
CA ARG A 240 10.27 -21.49 -15.20
C ARG A 240 10.31 -20.43 -16.30
N LEU A 241 11.01 -20.67 -17.41
CA LEU A 241 11.02 -19.78 -18.56
C LEU A 241 9.62 -19.60 -19.16
N GLY A 242 8.79 -20.65 -19.16
CA GLY A 242 7.39 -20.56 -19.60
C GLY A 242 6.53 -19.61 -18.77
N ALA A 243 6.91 -19.30 -17.54
CA ALA A 243 6.20 -18.38 -16.65
C ALA A 243 6.90 -16.99 -16.54
N LEU A 244 7.78 -16.63 -17.49
CA LEU A 244 8.63 -15.44 -17.34
C LEU A 244 7.88 -14.11 -17.19
N LEU A 245 6.64 -14.01 -17.67
CA LEU A 245 5.78 -12.82 -17.58
C LEU A 245 4.58 -13.02 -16.65
N SER A 246 4.58 -14.08 -15.85
CA SER A 246 3.53 -14.30 -14.85
C SER A 246 3.80 -13.43 -13.62
N GLU A 247 2.72 -12.82 -13.12
CA GLU A 247 2.65 -12.00 -11.91
C GLU A 247 3.82 -11.01 -11.72
N ILE A 248 4.21 -10.29 -12.78
CA ILE A 248 5.23 -9.25 -12.65
C ILE A 248 4.63 -8.07 -11.88
N LYS A 249 5.23 -7.78 -10.73
CA LYS A 249 4.96 -6.61 -9.91
C LYS A 249 6.20 -5.74 -9.84
N PHE A 250 5.98 -4.47 -9.52
CA PHE A 250 7.06 -3.50 -9.31
C PHE A 250 7.10 -3.06 -7.85
N ASP A 251 8.28 -2.62 -7.41
CA ASP A 251 8.51 -2.04 -6.08
C ASP A 251 8.47 -0.50 -6.12
N ARG A 252 8.88 0.10 -7.25
CA ARG A 252 8.81 1.55 -7.52
C ARG A 252 8.46 1.79 -8.99
N VAL A 253 7.85 2.95 -9.28
CA VAL A 253 7.53 3.39 -10.64
C VAL A 253 8.01 4.82 -10.87
N GLU A 254 8.56 5.07 -12.05
CA GLU A 254 9.03 6.39 -12.52
C GLU A 254 8.66 6.55 -14.01
N PRO A 255 8.57 7.78 -14.52
CA PRO A 255 8.46 8.02 -15.96
C PRO A 255 9.63 7.37 -16.71
N ALA A 256 9.37 6.70 -17.83
CA ALA A 256 10.38 5.97 -18.58
C ALA A 256 11.52 6.87 -19.08
N ASN A 257 11.23 8.14 -19.37
CA ASN A 257 12.22 9.13 -19.77
C ASN A 257 13.15 9.57 -18.63
N ALA A 258 12.86 9.19 -17.37
CA ALA A 258 13.74 9.44 -16.22
C ALA A 258 14.92 8.46 -16.13
N LEU A 259 14.91 7.35 -16.89
CA LEU A 259 16.00 6.37 -16.95
C LEU A 259 17.20 6.83 -17.82
N THR A 260 17.58 8.10 -17.73
CA THR A 260 18.63 8.70 -18.59
C THR A 260 20.03 8.14 -18.33
N ASP A 261 20.27 7.67 -17.11
CA ASP A 261 21.52 7.15 -16.56
C ASP A 261 21.53 5.61 -16.44
N ALA A 262 20.45 4.95 -16.86
CA ALA A 262 20.31 3.50 -16.78
C ALA A 262 20.96 2.79 -17.98
N THR A 263 21.67 1.70 -17.72
CA THR A 263 22.27 0.87 -18.78
C THR A 263 21.31 -0.25 -19.16
N ARG A 264 20.93 -0.35 -20.44
CA ARG A 264 20.13 -1.49 -20.92
C ARG A 264 20.95 -2.77 -20.82
N VAL A 265 20.43 -3.79 -20.13
CA VAL A 265 21.10 -5.09 -19.95
C VAL A 265 20.45 -6.22 -20.76
N ALA A 266 19.16 -6.12 -21.08
CA ALA A 266 18.50 -7.09 -21.95
C ALA A 266 17.27 -6.53 -22.66
N ALA A 267 16.89 -7.20 -23.75
CA ALA A 267 15.61 -7.05 -24.41
C ALA A 267 14.96 -8.44 -24.54
N THR A 268 13.71 -8.54 -24.11
CA THR A 268 12.90 -9.76 -24.14
C THR A 268 11.64 -9.51 -24.95
N THR A 269 11.43 -10.30 -26.00
CA THR A 269 10.21 -10.27 -26.81
C THR A 269 9.42 -11.56 -26.58
N VAL A 270 8.15 -11.43 -26.21
CA VAL A 270 7.23 -12.56 -26.02
C VAL A 270 6.12 -12.47 -27.04
N PHE A 271 5.86 -13.58 -27.72
CA PHE A 271 4.79 -13.73 -28.69
C PHE A 271 3.78 -14.73 -28.15
N THR A 272 2.51 -14.39 -28.23
CA THR A 272 1.42 -15.29 -27.86
C THR A 272 0.84 -16.00 -29.08
N PHE A 273 -0.07 -16.95 -28.84
CA PHE A 273 -0.82 -17.62 -29.91
C PHE A 273 -1.90 -16.74 -30.54
N ASP A 274 -2.53 -15.85 -29.76
CA ASP A 274 -3.56 -14.93 -30.25
C ASP A 274 -3.02 -13.77 -31.10
N GLY A 275 -1.69 -13.61 -31.19
CA GLY A 275 -1.02 -12.57 -31.98
C GLY A 275 -0.58 -11.35 -31.19
N LEU A 276 -0.69 -11.36 -29.86
CA LEU A 276 -0.06 -10.33 -29.02
C LEU A 276 1.48 -10.49 -29.03
N ARG A 277 2.17 -9.36 -29.15
CA ARG A 277 3.61 -9.25 -29.01
C ARG A 277 3.94 -8.29 -27.88
N LEU A 278 4.79 -8.71 -26.96
CA LEU A 278 5.22 -7.95 -25.80
C LEU A 278 6.73 -7.74 -25.87
N ALA A 279 7.17 -6.49 -25.82
CA ALA A 279 8.57 -6.13 -25.75
C ALA A 279 8.88 -5.58 -24.35
N VAL A 280 9.76 -6.27 -23.63
CA VAL A 280 10.28 -5.89 -22.32
C VAL A 280 11.73 -5.49 -22.48
N ARG A 281 12.11 -4.31 -21.98
CA ARG A 281 13.51 -3.91 -21.87
C ARG A 281 13.89 -3.86 -20.41
N VAL A 282 15.04 -4.45 -20.09
CA VAL A 282 15.60 -4.48 -18.74
C VAL A 282 16.79 -3.53 -18.69
N PHE A 283 16.82 -2.68 -17.68
CA PHE A 283 17.89 -1.72 -17.41
C PHE A 283 18.45 -1.94 -16.01
N ASP A 284 19.74 -1.66 -15.84
CA ASP A 284 20.41 -1.54 -14.56
C ASP A 284 20.65 -0.05 -14.28
N ARG A 285 20.25 0.41 -13.10
CA ARG A 285 20.59 1.72 -12.56
C ARG A 285 21.01 1.56 -11.10
N ASP A 286 22.30 1.74 -10.84
CA ASP A 286 22.94 1.59 -9.54
C ASP A 286 22.69 0.21 -8.89
N GLY A 287 22.75 -0.87 -9.68
CA GLY A 287 22.53 -2.23 -9.19
C GLY A 287 21.07 -2.55 -8.88
N ARG A 288 20.12 -1.69 -9.30
CA ARG A 288 18.68 -1.96 -9.25
C ARG A 288 18.15 -2.13 -10.66
N PHE A 289 17.25 -3.10 -10.83
CA PHE A 289 16.70 -3.40 -12.15
C PHE A 289 15.40 -2.67 -12.42
N TRP A 290 15.31 -2.11 -13.62
CA TRP A 290 14.16 -1.38 -14.13
C TRP A 290 13.64 -2.01 -15.41
N LEU A 291 12.32 -2.05 -15.57
CA LEU A 291 11.65 -2.60 -16.74
C LEU A 291 10.82 -1.53 -17.45
N THR A 292 10.88 -1.51 -18.77
CA THR A 292 9.84 -0.87 -19.60
C THR A 292 9.14 -1.96 -20.40
N LEU A 293 7.82 -1.85 -20.56
CA LEU A 293 7.01 -2.80 -21.30
C LEU A 293 6.21 -2.07 -22.39
N SER A 294 6.11 -2.67 -23.57
CA SER A 294 5.21 -2.21 -24.64
C SER A 294 4.58 -3.41 -25.33
N ALA A 295 3.33 -3.26 -25.77
CA ALA A 295 2.62 -4.25 -26.56
C ALA A 295 2.41 -3.80 -28.01
N SER A 296 2.42 -4.75 -28.92
CA SER A 296 1.92 -4.61 -30.29
C SER A 296 1.09 -5.84 -30.66
N ALA A 297 0.36 -5.76 -31.77
CA ALA A 297 -0.45 -6.86 -32.28
C ALA A 297 0.03 -7.26 -33.67
N ASP A 298 0.22 -8.57 -33.86
CA ASP A 298 0.52 -9.20 -35.15
C ASP A 298 -0.78 -9.63 -35.87
N THR A 299 -1.92 -9.57 -35.19
CA THR A 299 -3.25 -9.91 -35.71
C THR A 299 -4.28 -8.84 -35.30
N PRO A 300 -5.36 -8.64 -36.07
CA PRO A 300 -6.44 -7.73 -35.66
C PRO A 300 -7.09 -8.11 -34.32
N ALA A 301 -7.21 -9.40 -34.04
CA ALA A 301 -7.82 -9.91 -32.79
C ALA A 301 -7.05 -9.50 -31.53
N ALA A 302 -5.73 -9.30 -31.63
CA ALA A 302 -4.89 -8.89 -30.50
C ALA A 302 -4.81 -7.37 -30.30
N GLN A 303 -5.35 -6.56 -31.22
CA GLN A 303 -5.18 -5.10 -31.21
C GLN A 303 -5.75 -4.44 -29.95
N ASP A 304 -6.99 -4.77 -29.58
CA ASP A 304 -7.63 -4.20 -28.39
C ASP A 304 -6.88 -4.56 -27.11
N ARG A 305 -6.34 -5.78 -27.06
CA ARG A 305 -5.53 -6.25 -25.93
C ARG A 305 -4.20 -5.47 -25.84
N ALA A 306 -3.53 -5.24 -26.96
CA ALA A 306 -2.31 -4.44 -27.01
C ALA A 306 -2.58 -2.99 -26.58
N ASN A 307 -3.65 -2.37 -27.07
CA ASN A 307 -4.05 -1.01 -26.72
C ASN A 307 -4.34 -0.87 -25.23
N ARG A 308 -5.14 -1.79 -24.64
CA ARG A 308 -5.43 -1.78 -23.20
C ARG A 308 -4.18 -1.96 -22.34
N LEU A 309 -3.21 -2.78 -22.78
CA LEU A 309 -1.96 -2.92 -22.06
C LEU A 309 -1.16 -1.62 -22.12
N ASN A 310 -0.96 -1.05 -23.32
CA ASN A 310 -0.20 0.18 -23.51
C ASN A 310 -0.80 1.37 -22.75
N ALA A 311 -2.13 1.49 -22.68
CA ALA A 311 -2.78 2.51 -21.87
C ALA A 311 -2.38 2.48 -20.38
N ARG A 312 -1.95 1.31 -19.87
CA ARG A 312 -1.48 1.14 -18.48
C ARG A 312 0.05 1.26 -18.34
N VAL A 313 0.81 0.79 -19.33
CA VAL A 313 2.26 0.57 -19.18
C VAL A 313 3.14 1.50 -19.99
N ASP A 314 2.58 2.17 -21.00
CA ASP A 314 3.34 3.07 -21.84
C ASP A 314 3.80 4.31 -21.06
N GLY A 315 5.01 4.78 -21.35
CA GLY A 315 5.63 5.90 -20.65
C GLY A 315 6.11 5.61 -19.23
N TRP A 316 5.99 4.38 -18.71
CA TRP A 316 6.43 4.01 -17.36
C TRP A 316 7.66 3.09 -17.34
N ALA A 317 8.48 3.29 -16.32
CA ALA A 317 9.57 2.42 -15.92
C ALA A 317 9.31 1.86 -14.52
N TYR A 318 9.51 0.55 -14.38
CA TYR A 318 9.15 -0.21 -13.19
C TYR A 318 10.41 -0.79 -12.54
N MET A 319 10.74 -0.37 -11.33
CA MET A 319 11.76 -1.03 -10.53
C MET A 319 11.22 -2.38 -10.07
N VAL A 320 11.97 -3.45 -10.29
CA VAL A 320 11.55 -4.81 -9.94
C VAL A 320 12.59 -5.51 -9.09
N ALA A 321 12.14 -6.50 -8.32
CA ALA A 321 13.03 -7.38 -7.59
C ALA A 321 13.98 -8.17 -8.52
N ASP A 322 15.17 -8.48 -8.02
CA ASP A 322 16.25 -9.11 -8.79
C ASP A 322 15.81 -10.40 -9.49
N TYR A 323 15.03 -11.25 -8.82
CA TYR A 323 14.55 -12.50 -9.40
C TYR A 323 13.66 -12.29 -10.65
N ILE A 324 12.95 -11.15 -10.74
CA ILE A 324 12.17 -10.78 -11.94
C ILE A 324 13.11 -10.38 -13.06
N ALA A 325 14.13 -9.58 -12.78
CA ALA A 325 15.15 -9.21 -13.76
C ALA A 325 15.91 -10.43 -14.28
N GLU A 326 16.38 -11.31 -13.39
CA GLU A 326 17.07 -12.55 -13.72
C GLU A 326 16.26 -13.45 -14.68
N ARG A 327 14.94 -13.55 -14.48
CA ARG A 327 14.02 -14.26 -15.39
C ARG A 327 14.05 -13.67 -16.81
N LEU A 328 14.13 -12.35 -16.92
CA LEU A 328 14.04 -11.59 -18.17
C LEU A 328 15.41 -11.39 -18.85
N THR A 329 16.50 -11.78 -18.20
CA THR A 329 17.87 -11.67 -18.73
C THR A 329 18.53 -13.02 -18.97
N ARG A 330 17.77 -14.12 -18.94
CA ARG A 330 18.31 -15.48 -19.13
C ARG A 330 18.96 -15.67 -20.50
N THR A 331 20.00 -16.48 -20.51
CA THR A 331 20.71 -16.95 -21.70
C THR A 331 20.43 -18.42 -21.94
N GLN A 332 20.89 -18.95 -23.08
CA GLN A 332 20.80 -20.38 -23.35
C GLN A 332 21.51 -21.23 -22.29
N ALA A 333 22.67 -20.79 -21.78
CA ALA A 333 23.42 -21.54 -20.77
C ALA A 333 22.60 -21.76 -19.48
N ASP A 334 21.73 -20.80 -19.12
CA ASP A 334 20.90 -20.84 -17.90
C ASP A 334 19.75 -21.87 -17.97
N VAL A 335 19.52 -22.48 -19.13
CA VAL A 335 18.49 -23.52 -19.33
C VAL A 335 19.07 -24.88 -19.72
N LEU A 336 20.39 -25.03 -19.69
CA LEU A 336 21.07 -26.32 -19.86
C LEU A 336 21.27 -26.98 -18.49
N ALA A 337 21.27 -28.33 -18.46
CA ALA A 337 21.67 -29.08 -17.29
C ALA A 337 23.14 -28.77 -16.94
N LYS A 338 23.47 -28.77 -15.65
CA LYS A 338 24.87 -28.57 -15.19
C LYS A 338 25.75 -29.69 -15.73
#